data_AF-A0A8S3S6T2-F1
#
_entry.id   AF-A0A8S3S6T2-F1
#
_cell.length_a   1.000
_cell.length_b   1.000
_cell.length_c   1.000
_cell.angle_alpha   90.00
_cell.angle_beta   90.00
_cell.angle_gamma   90.00
#
_symmetry.space_group_name_H-M   'P 1'
#
loop_
_entity.id
_entity.type
_entity.pdbx_description
1 polymer ?
#
loop_
_entity_poly.entity_id
_entity_poly.type
_entity_poly.pdbx_seq_one_letter_code
_entity_poly.pdbx_strand_id
1 'polypeptide(L)'
;MQCEKALNMIKHCMCKLGTRDINLGFKLFDSMVAPILYYGAELWGTEKVKDIETVQNKFCKWLLGMGQKTNNHIARGECGRHELYINYACKPIKYFLHLQCMDDNRLPKLCYRMMFKMNEHGRLNWCSKVQRLLFSNGFGVVWESQSVGDAKLYEEFFQFCISNHKLAIEQEVDMKTSQEKIGCIKICNTNEIE
;
A
#
# COMPACT_ATOMS: atom_id res chain seq x y z
N MET A 1 -1.92 -11.86 -14.65
CA MET A 1 -1.25 -12.55 -15.77
C MET A 1 0.16 -12.03 -16.08
N GLN A 2 0.42 -10.72 -16.22
CA GLN A 2 1.78 -10.22 -16.52
C GLN A 2 2.71 -10.21 -15.29
N CYS A 3 2.23 -9.78 -14.12
CA CYS A 3 3.04 -9.77 -12.89
C CYS A 3 3.51 -11.18 -12.48
N GLU A 4 2.67 -12.20 -12.66
CA GLU A 4 3.04 -13.59 -12.35
C GLU A 4 4.13 -14.12 -13.28
N LYS A 5 4.14 -13.70 -14.56
CA LYS A 5 5.22 -14.03 -15.49
C LYS A 5 6.54 -13.40 -15.05
N ALA A 6 6.53 -12.12 -14.70
CA ALA A 6 7.71 -11.43 -14.17
C ALA A 6 8.22 -12.08 -12.88
N LEU A 7 7.31 -12.45 -11.98
CA LEU A 7 7.64 -13.13 -10.74
C LEU A 7 8.24 -14.52 -10.98
N ASN A 8 7.69 -15.31 -11.91
CA ASN A 8 8.26 -16.61 -12.28
C ASN A 8 9.65 -16.49 -12.93
N MET A 9 9.88 -15.44 -13.72
CA MET A 9 11.19 -15.13 -14.27
C MET A 9 12.20 -14.82 -13.16
N ILE A 10 11.84 -14.01 -12.16
CA ILE A 10 12.69 -13.74 -10.99
C ILE A 10 13.02 -15.05 -10.26
N LYS A 11 12.01 -15.89 -10.00
CA LYS A 11 12.21 -17.19 -9.33
C LYS A 11 13.22 -18.05 -10.07
N HIS A 12 13.09 -18.13 -11.39
CA HIS A 12 14.00 -18.88 -12.24
C HIS A 12 15.43 -18.30 -12.23
N CYS A 13 15.58 -16.97 -12.32
CA CYS A 13 16.89 -16.31 -12.22
C CYS A 13 17.57 -16.59 -10.88
N MET A 14 16.84 -16.50 -9.76
CA MET A 14 17.38 -16.77 -8.44
C MET A 14 17.77 -18.24 -8.25
N CYS A 15 16.95 -19.17 -8.77
CA CYS A 15 17.32 -20.60 -8.78
C CYS A 15 18.60 -20.85 -9.58
N LYS A 16 18.78 -20.20 -10.74
CA LYS A 16 20.00 -20.32 -11.55
C LYS A 16 21.25 -19.78 -10.85
N LEU A 17 21.10 -18.72 -10.06
CA LEU A 17 22.19 -18.14 -9.27
C LEU A 17 22.51 -18.96 -8.00
N GLY A 18 21.65 -19.91 -7.61
CA GLY A 18 21.81 -20.71 -6.40
C GLY A 18 21.65 -19.92 -5.09
N THR A 19 21.21 -18.66 -5.16
CA THR A 19 21.09 -17.76 -4.00
C THR A 19 19.62 -17.47 -3.67
N ARG A 20 19.26 -17.56 -2.39
CA ARG A 20 17.99 -17.03 -1.84
C ARG A 20 18.24 -15.83 -0.94
N ASP A 21 19.13 -14.94 -1.36
CA ASP A 21 19.32 -13.69 -0.63
C ASP A 21 18.04 -12.85 -0.70
N ILE A 22 17.56 -12.46 0.48
CA ILE A 22 16.31 -11.71 0.65
C ILE A 22 16.45 -10.34 -0.02
N ASN A 23 17.60 -9.68 0.18
CA ASN A 23 17.84 -8.34 -0.33
C ASN A 23 17.89 -8.33 -1.86
N LEU A 24 18.62 -9.25 -2.47
CA LEU A 24 18.65 -9.41 -3.92
C LEU A 24 17.28 -9.74 -4.51
N GLY A 25 16.54 -10.66 -3.87
CA GLY A 25 15.19 -11.03 -4.29
C GLY A 25 14.25 -9.83 -4.34
N PHE A 26 14.26 -9.00 -3.29
CA PHE A 26 13.43 -7.79 -3.27
C PHE A 26 13.92 -6.69 -4.20
N LYS A 27 15.24 -6.55 -4.43
CA LYS A 27 15.74 -5.62 -5.47
C LYS A 27 15.21 -5.98 -6.86
N LEU A 28 15.19 -7.26 -7.20
CA LEU A 28 14.63 -7.74 -8.46
C LEU A 28 13.11 -7.56 -8.52
N PHE A 29 12.42 -7.84 -7.41
CA PHE A 29 10.98 -7.62 -7.30
C PHE A 29 10.60 -6.15 -7.50
N ASP A 30 11.27 -5.23 -6.80
CA ASP A 30 11.00 -3.80 -6.88
C ASP A 30 11.38 -3.22 -8.25
N SER A 31 12.36 -3.81 -8.95
CA SER A 31 12.75 -3.37 -10.30
C SER A 31 11.81 -3.87 -11.41
N MET A 32 11.27 -5.09 -11.30
CA MET A 32 10.52 -5.72 -12.39
C MET A 32 9.02 -5.82 -12.14
N VAL A 33 8.61 -6.13 -10.90
CA VAL A 33 7.21 -6.40 -10.57
C VAL A 33 6.51 -5.14 -10.08
N ALA A 34 7.17 -4.32 -9.26
CA ALA A 34 6.56 -3.11 -8.71
C ALA A 34 6.09 -2.11 -9.81
N PRO A 35 6.84 -1.85 -10.90
CA PRO A 35 6.36 -0.95 -11.96
C PRO A 35 5.07 -1.46 -12.63
N ILE A 36 4.92 -2.78 -12.77
CA ILE A 36 3.73 -3.40 -13.35
C ILE A 36 2.54 -3.29 -12.38
N LEU A 37 2.78 -3.50 -11.09
CA LEU A 37 1.74 -3.39 -10.06
C LEU A 37 1.29 -1.94 -9.84
N TYR A 38 2.20 -0.98 -9.95
CA TYR A 38 1.92 0.44 -9.74
C TYR A 38 1.45 1.16 -11.00
N TYR A 39 1.29 0.44 -12.11
CA TYR A 39 0.76 1.02 -13.33
C TYR A 39 -0.64 1.60 -13.09
N GLY A 40 -0.81 2.89 -13.38
CA GLY A 40 -2.07 3.60 -13.18
C GLY A 40 -2.43 3.87 -11.70
N ALA A 41 -1.52 3.59 -10.75
CA ALA A 41 -1.76 3.83 -9.32
C ALA A 41 -2.11 5.29 -9.01
N GLU A 42 -1.63 6.25 -9.79
CA GLU A 42 -1.94 7.68 -9.60
C GLU A 42 -3.44 7.99 -9.75
N LEU A 43 -4.13 7.26 -10.61
CA LEU A 43 -5.56 7.44 -10.87
C LEU A 43 -6.42 6.49 -10.03
N TRP A 44 -5.99 5.24 -9.86
CA TRP A 44 -6.78 4.17 -9.23
C TRP A 44 -6.37 3.87 -7.79
N GLY A 45 -5.25 4.42 -7.31
CA GLY A 45 -4.60 4.05 -6.06
C GLY A 45 -5.26 4.52 -4.78
N THR A 46 -6.49 5.03 -4.85
CA THR A 46 -7.20 5.58 -3.70
C THR A 46 -7.81 4.50 -2.81
N GLU A 47 -7.95 3.27 -3.30
CA GLU A 47 -8.62 2.16 -2.61
C GLU A 47 -7.68 0.96 -2.42
N LYS A 48 -7.93 0.17 -1.37
CA LYS A 48 -7.12 -1.01 -1.06
C LYS A 48 -7.45 -2.16 -2.02
N VAL A 49 -6.50 -2.49 -2.88
CA VAL A 49 -6.61 -3.63 -3.81
C VAL A 49 -5.92 -4.86 -3.21
N LYS A 50 -6.70 -5.88 -2.84
CA LYS A 50 -6.19 -7.13 -2.22
C LYS A 50 -5.27 -7.92 -3.17
N ASP A 51 -5.46 -7.80 -4.47
CA ASP A 51 -4.68 -8.54 -5.46
C ASP A 51 -3.21 -8.13 -5.49
N ILE A 52 -2.91 -6.85 -5.21
CA ILE A 52 -1.54 -6.32 -5.16
C ILE A 52 -0.77 -7.00 -4.01
N GLU A 53 -1.38 -7.07 -2.82
CA GLU A 53 -0.77 -7.71 -1.65
C GLU A 53 -0.57 -9.22 -1.86
N THR A 54 -1.47 -9.86 -2.59
CA THR A 54 -1.39 -11.30 -2.86
C THR A 54 -0.12 -11.66 -3.63
N VAL A 55 0.33 -10.80 -4.55
CA VAL A 55 1.58 -11.00 -5.30
C VAL A 55 2.80 -10.94 -4.39
N GLN A 56 2.88 -9.92 -3.51
CA GLN A 56 3.98 -9.82 -2.53
C GLN A 56 3.99 -11.01 -1.57
N ASN A 57 2.84 -11.38 -1.02
CA ASN A 57 2.74 -12.49 -0.06
C ASN A 57 3.17 -13.83 -0.67
N LYS A 58 2.77 -14.10 -1.93
CA LYS A 58 3.24 -15.28 -2.67
C LYS A 58 4.76 -15.27 -2.87
N PHE A 59 5.34 -14.09 -3.12
CA PHE A 59 6.79 -13.94 -3.29
C PHE A 59 7.53 -14.17 -1.97
N CYS A 60 7.12 -13.53 -0.87
CA CYS A 60 7.75 -13.69 0.44
C CYS A 60 7.73 -15.16 0.90
N LYS A 61 6.59 -15.83 0.79
CA LYS A 61 6.48 -17.26 1.17
C LYS A 61 7.40 -18.14 0.33
N TRP A 62 7.48 -17.88 -0.98
CA TRP A 62 8.38 -18.63 -1.84
C TRP A 62 9.86 -18.40 -1.50
N LEU A 63 10.24 -17.15 -1.22
CA LEU A 63 11.61 -16.76 -0.88
C LEU A 63 12.08 -17.45 0.41
N LEU A 64 11.21 -17.48 1.43
CA LEU A 64 11.46 -18.13 2.72
C LEU A 64 11.22 -19.65 2.71
N GLY A 65 10.69 -20.21 1.62
CA GLY A 65 10.32 -21.64 1.56
C GLY A 65 9.14 -22.03 2.45
N MET A 66 8.30 -21.06 2.83
CA MET A 66 7.13 -21.29 3.69
C MET A 66 5.96 -21.93 2.92
N GLY A 67 5.15 -22.71 3.63
CA GLY A 67 3.91 -23.26 3.10
C GLY A 67 2.89 -22.17 2.73
N GLN A 68 1.99 -22.47 1.80
CA GLN A 68 0.95 -21.51 1.38
C GLN A 68 -0.01 -21.11 2.50
N LYS A 69 -0.20 -22.00 3.50
CA LYS A 69 -1.08 -21.78 4.66
C LYS A 69 -0.48 -20.88 5.74
N THR A 70 0.82 -20.58 5.68
CA THR A 70 1.48 -19.71 6.68
C THR A 70 0.86 -18.31 6.66
N ASN A 71 0.73 -17.69 7.83
CA ASN A 71 0.24 -16.32 7.98
C ASN A 71 1.05 -15.33 7.12
N ASN A 72 0.36 -14.52 6.32
CA ASN A 72 0.96 -13.52 5.44
C ASN A 72 1.72 -12.43 6.22
N HIS A 73 1.25 -12.07 7.41
CA HIS A 73 1.89 -11.05 8.24
C HIS A 73 3.28 -11.51 8.70
N ILE A 74 3.39 -12.75 9.16
CA ILE A 74 4.66 -13.36 9.56
C ILE A 74 5.64 -13.39 8.38
N ALA A 75 5.19 -13.89 7.22
CA ALA A 75 6.05 -13.98 6.04
C ALA A 75 6.58 -12.62 5.55
N ARG A 76 5.81 -11.53 5.76
CA ARG A 76 6.26 -10.16 5.45
C ARG A 76 7.19 -9.59 6.51
N GLY A 77 6.92 -9.85 7.79
CA GLY A 77 7.74 -9.43 8.92
C GLY A 77 9.16 -10.00 8.87
N GLU A 78 9.29 -11.31 8.61
CA GLU A 78 10.59 -11.98 8.45
C GLU A 78 11.41 -11.40 7.28
N CYS A 79 10.73 -10.93 6.23
CA CYS A 79 11.35 -10.26 5.09
C CYS A 79 11.64 -8.77 5.32
N GLY A 80 11.21 -8.18 6.45
CA GLY A 80 11.34 -6.75 6.71
C GLY A 80 10.56 -5.87 5.74
N ARG A 81 9.41 -6.33 5.22
CA ARG A 81 8.63 -5.62 4.18
C ARG A 81 7.25 -5.21 4.66
N HIS A 82 6.88 -3.97 4.35
CA HIS A 82 5.52 -3.46 4.55
C HIS A 82 4.58 -3.83 3.39
N GLU A 83 3.28 -3.63 3.59
CA GLU A 83 2.26 -3.80 2.53
C GLU A 83 2.55 -2.86 1.33
N LEU A 84 2.48 -3.38 0.10
CA LEU A 84 2.65 -2.60 -1.13
C LEU A 84 1.61 -1.47 -1.25
N TYR A 85 0.46 -1.64 -0.63
CA TYR A 85 -0.61 -0.66 -0.58
C TYR A 85 -0.13 0.72 -0.11
N ILE A 86 0.85 0.78 0.80
CA ILE A 86 1.39 2.06 1.29
C ILE A 86 1.94 2.88 0.12
N ASN A 87 2.83 2.27 -0.65
CA ASN A 87 3.43 2.90 -1.83
C ASN A 87 2.39 3.15 -2.91
N TYR A 88 1.40 2.27 -3.07
CA TYR A 88 0.30 2.42 -4.03
C TYR A 88 -0.58 3.63 -3.71
N ALA A 89 -0.97 3.82 -2.45
CA ALA A 89 -1.80 4.92 -1.97
C ALA A 89 -1.05 6.28 -1.94
N CYS A 90 0.28 6.27 -1.89
CA CYS A 90 1.07 7.49 -2.04
C CYS A 90 1.03 8.07 -3.47
N LYS A 91 0.80 7.24 -4.50
CA LYS A 91 0.85 7.67 -5.91
C LYS A 91 -0.24 8.70 -6.27
N PRO A 92 -1.53 8.51 -5.93
CA PRO A 92 -2.55 9.54 -6.18
C PRO A 92 -2.24 10.87 -5.54
N ILE A 93 -1.63 10.86 -4.35
CA ILE A 93 -1.33 12.07 -3.61
C ILE A 93 -0.14 12.79 -4.21
N LYS A 94 0.92 12.06 -4.57
CA LYS A 94 2.02 12.61 -5.36
C LYS A 94 1.51 13.27 -6.65
N TYR A 95 0.59 12.62 -7.36
CA TYR A 95 -0.01 13.18 -8.56
C TYR A 95 -0.86 14.43 -8.27
N PHE A 96 -1.65 14.42 -7.20
CA PHE A 96 -2.39 15.61 -6.73
C PHE A 96 -1.47 16.79 -6.43
N LEU A 97 -0.37 16.59 -5.71
CA LEU A 97 0.61 17.64 -5.42
C LEU A 97 1.26 18.19 -6.69
N HIS A 98 1.61 17.28 -7.60
CA HIS A 98 2.13 17.66 -8.91
C HIS A 98 1.14 18.51 -9.70
N LEU A 99 -0.15 18.19 -9.66
CA LEU A 99 -1.22 19.03 -10.22
C LEU A 99 -1.26 20.39 -9.53
N GLN A 100 -1.01 20.50 -8.23
CA GLN A 100 -1.01 21.82 -7.56
C GLN A 100 0.10 22.74 -8.06
N CYS A 101 1.29 22.20 -8.32
CA CYS A 101 2.44 22.96 -8.82
C CYS A 101 2.44 23.17 -10.35
N MET A 102 1.48 22.59 -11.08
CA MET A 102 1.42 22.65 -12.54
C MET A 102 0.81 23.97 -13.05
N ASP A 103 1.26 24.46 -14.20
CA ASP A 103 0.69 25.65 -14.85
C ASP A 103 -0.82 25.48 -15.15
N ASP A 104 -1.57 26.56 -14.93
CA ASP A 104 -3.03 26.58 -15.09
C ASP A 104 -3.51 26.32 -16.53
N ASN A 105 -2.65 26.51 -17.53
CA ASN A 105 -2.98 26.29 -18.95
C ASN A 105 -2.91 24.82 -19.37
N ARG A 106 -2.34 23.93 -18.54
CA ARG A 106 -2.19 22.52 -18.92
C ARG A 106 -3.51 21.77 -18.74
N LEU A 107 -3.81 20.89 -19.70
CA LEU A 107 -5.03 20.08 -19.71
C LEU A 107 -5.27 19.30 -18.39
N PRO A 108 -4.27 18.64 -17.77
CA PRO A 108 -4.50 17.93 -16.51
C PRO A 108 -5.00 18.84 -15.38
N LYS A 109 -4.45 20.07 -15.29
CA LYS A 109 -4.86 21.07 -14.28
C LYS A 109 -6.28 21.58 -14.54
N LEU A 110 -6.64 21.81 -15.80
CA LEU A 110 -7.99 22.22 -16.20
C LEU A 110 -9.02 21.12 -15.89
N CYS A 111 -8.73 19.87 -16.25
CA CYS A 111 -9.58 18.73 -15.91
C CYS A 111 -9.72 18.56 -14.40
N TYR A 112 -8.63 18.71 -13.65
CA TYR A 112 -8.65 18.69 -12.19
C TYR A 112 -9.58 19.77 -11.62
N ARG A 113 -9.45 21.02 -12.05
CA ARG A 113 -10.32 22.13 -11.61
C ARG A 113 -11.80 21.85 -11.88
N MET A 114 -12.11 21.27 -13.03
CA MET A 114 -13.48 20.86 -13.35
C MET A 114 -13.99 19.79 -12.39
N MET A 115 -13.20 18.74 -12.15
CA MET A 115 -13.55 17.67 -11.21
C MET A 115 -13.66 18.18 -9.76
N PHE A 116 -12.79 19.11 -9.36
CA PHE A 116 -12.83 19.73 -8.04
C PHE A 116 -14.14 20.48 -7.82
N LYS A 117 -14.54 21.34 -8.77
CA LYS A 117 -15.85 22.03 -8.72
C LYS A 117 -17.02 21.05 -8.63
N MET A 118 -16.98 19.96 -9.39
CA MET A 118 -18.01 18.92 -9.31
C MET A 118 -18.05 18.25 -7.93
N ASN A 119 -16.89 18.03 -7.31
CA ASN A 119 -16.80 17.47 -5.96
C ASN A 119 -17.40 18.40 -4.90
N GLU A 120 -17.18 19.72 -5.02
CA GLU A 120 -17.82 20.72 -4.14
C GLU A 120 -19.35 20.68 -4.23
N HIS A 121 -19.90 20.31 -5.39
CA HIS A 121 -21.33 20.09 -5.60
C HIS A 121 -21.78 18.66 -5.20
N GLY A 122 -20.96 17.91 -4.46
CA GLY A 122 -21.27 16.58 -3.94
C GLY A 122 -21.17 15.45 -4.96
N ARG A 123 -20.58 15.67 -6.15
CA ARG A 123 -20.39 14.60 -7.13
C ARG A 123 -19.18 13.74 -6.78
N LEU A 124 -19.38 12.43 -6.73
CA LEU A 124 -18.32 11.46 -6.47
C LEU A 124 -17.43 11.29 -7.70
N ASN A 125 -16.15 11.65 -7.57
CA ASN A 125 -15.15 11.50 -8.62
C ASN A 125 -13.76 11.23 -8.01
N TRP A 126 -12.70 11.29 -8.83
CA TRP A 126 -11.33 11.11 -8.35
C TRP A 126 -10.95 12.11 -7.24
N CYS A 127 -11.36 13.37 -7.34
CA CYS A 127 -11.13 14.39 -6.31
C CYS A 127 -11.78 13.99 -4.98
N SER A 128 -13.00 13.47 -4.98
CA SER A 128 -13.67 12.98 -3.77
C SER A 128 -12.89 11.85 -3.10
N LYS A 129 -12.29 10.96 -3.89
CA LYS A 129 -11.49 9.84 -3.37
C LYS A 129 -10.17 10.31 -2.78
N VAL A 130 -9.48 11.23 -3.46
CA VAL A 130 -8.24 11.84 -2.95
C VAL A 130 -8.50 12.66 -1.69
N GLN A 131 -9.60 13.42 -1.65
CA GLN A 131 -10.04 14.14 -0.47
C GLN A 131 -10.20 13.19 0.71
N ARG A 132 -10.99 12.12 0.57
CA ARG A 132 -11.16 11.12 1.63
C ARG A 132 -9.83 10.53 2.10
N LEU A 133 -8.93 10.22 1.17
CA LEU A 133 -7.61 9.67 1.49
C LEU A 133 -6.75 10.66 2.29
N LEU A 134 -6.79 11.95 1.98
CA LEU A 134 -6.09 12.98 2.74
C LEU A 134 -6.70 13.17 4.13
N PHE A 135 -8.03 13.29 4.22
CA PHE A 135 -8.74 13.44 5.49
C PHE A 135 -8.54 12.23 6.41
N SER A 136 -8.61 11.01 5.87
CA SER A 136 -8.41 9.78 6.67
C SER A 136 -7.01 9.63 7.24
N ASN A 137 -6.02 10.33 6.67
CA ASN A 137 -4.64 10.32 7.11
C ASN A 137 -4.24 11.60 7.87
N GLY A 138 -5.20 12.48 8.22
CA GLY A 138 -4.95 13.72 8.98
C GLY A 138 -4.43 14.90 8.15
N PHE A 139 -4.50 14.83 6.82
CA PHE A 139 -3.98 15.83 5.89
C PHE A 139 -5.07 16.71 5.24
N GLY A 140 -6.21 16.87 5.91
CA GLY A 140 -7.33 17.67 5.40
C GLY A 140 -6.95 19.13 5.08
N VAL A 141 -6.06 19.73 5.87
CA VAL A 141 -5.59 21.13 5.69
C VAL A 141 -4.95 21.35 4.31
N VAL A 142 -4.25 20.35 3.78
CA VAL A 142 -3.62 20.45 2.44
C VAL A 142 -4.65 20.36 1.34
N TRP A 143 -5.72 19.61 1.56
CA TRP A 143 -6.86 19.62 0.65
C TRP A 143 -7.57 20.97 0.65
N GLU A 144 -7.78 21.60 1.81
CA GLU A 144 -8.49 22.88 1.90
C GLU A 144 -7.70 24.05 1.33
N SER A 145 -6.40 24.10 1.62
CA SER A 145 -5.53 25.19 1.16
C SER A 145 -5.28 25.16 -0.35
N GLN A 146 -5.44 24.01 -1.01
CA GLN A 146 -5.16 23.82 -2.44
C GLN A 146 -3.76 24.32 -2.86
N SER A 147 -2.85 24.44 -1.91
CA SER A 147 -1.52 25.00 -2.07
C SER A 147 -0.57 24.18 -1.22
N VAL A 148 0.56 23.80 -1.80
CA VAL A 148 1.61 23.10 -1.06
C VAL A 148 2.87 23.94 -1.20
N GLY A 149 3.46 24.30 -0.06
CA GLY A 149 4.71 25.06 -0.02
C GLY A 149 5.85 24.23 -0.62
N ASP A 150 6.35 23.24 0.11
CA ASP A 150 7.37 22.31 -0.38
C ASP A 150 6.76 20.94 -0.70
N ALA A 151 6.58 20.67 -1.99
CA ALA A 151 6.02 19.42 -2.48
C ALA A 151 6.89 18.19 -2.12
N LYS A 152 8.22 18.33 -2.04
CA LYS A 152 9.11 17.20 -1.70
C LYS A 152 9.00 16.83 -0.23
N LEU A 153 9.04 17.82 0.64
CA LEU A 153 8.91 17.63 2.08
C LEU A 153 7.54 17.01 2.42
N TYR A 154 6.51 17.38 1.66
CA TYR A 154 5.18 16.79 1.81
C TYR A 154 5.11 15.34 1.35
N GLU A 155 5.73 14.96 0.23
CA GLU A 155 5.78 13.56 -0.21
C GLU A 155 6.44 12.66 0.84
N GLU A 156 7.58 13.09 1.39
CA GLU A 156 8.32 12.35 2.42
C GLU A 156 7.50 12.22 3.71
N PHE A 157 6.91 13.33 4.17
CA PHE A 157 6.08 13.35 5.36
C PHE A 157 4.80 12.53 5.20
N PHE A 158 4.19 12.53 4.00
CA PHE A 158 3.02 11.72 3.71
C PHE A 158 3.33 10.23 3.71
N GLN A 159 4.43 9.81 3.07
CA GLN A 159 4.86 8.42 3.07
C GLN A 159 5.21 7.93 4.48
N PHE A 160 5.83 8.79 5.30
CA PHE A 160 6.07 8.53 6.71
C PHE A 160 4.76 8.35 7.48
N CYS A 161 3.79 9.25 7.33
CA CYS A 161 2.52 9.19 8.05
C CYS A 161 1.66 7.98 7.66
N ILE A 162 1.55 7.59 6.38
CA ILE A 162 0.84 6.34 6.02
C ILE A 162 1.54 5.13 6.66
N SER A 163 2.87 5.10 6.62
CA SER A 163 3.63 3.98 7.18
C SER A 163 3.38 3.84 8.69
N ASN A 164 3.37 4.95 9.42
CA ASN A 164 3.14 4.96 10.86
C ASN A 164 1.68 4.72 11.26
N HIS A 165 0.72 5.33 10.54
CA HIS A 165 -0.71 5.14 10.79
C HIS A 165 -1.11 3.67 10.62
N LYS A 166 -0.45 2.95 9.71
CA LYS A 166 -0.70 1.53 9.50
C LYS A 166 -0.02 0.63 10.52
N LEU A 167 1.21 0.96 10.94
CA LEU A 167 1.88 0.27 12.04
C LEU A 167 1.06 0.36 13.34
N ALA A 168 0.44 1.51 13.61
CA ALA A 168 -0.45 1.69 14.76
C ALA A 168 -1.70 0.79 14.68
N ILE A 169 -2.34 0.71 13.50
CA ILE A 169 -3.51 -0.16 13.29
C ILE A 169 -3.13 -1.65 13.33
N GLU A 170 -2.00 -2.05 12.74
CA GLU A 170 -1.53 -3.44 12.74
C GLU A 170 -1.16 -3.90 14.16
N GLN A 171 -0.54 -3.05 14.98
CA GLN A 171 -0.29 -3.34 16.40
C GLN A 171 -1.58 -3.46 17.22
N GLU A 172 -2.59 -2.61 16.97
CA GLU A 172 -3.89 -2.71 17.62
C GLU A 172 -4.67 -3.97 17.21
N VAL A 173 -4.58 -4.38 15.94
CA VAL A 173 -5.22 -5.61 15.44
C VAL A 173 -4.51 -6.85 15.95
N ASP A 174 -3.17 -6.88 15.98
CA ASP A 174 -2.41 -8.01 16.54
C ASP A 174 -2.64 -8.16 18.06
N MET A 175 -2.80 -7.06 18.81
CA MET A 175 -3.23 -7.11 20.22
C MET A 175 -4.64 -7.71 20.38
N LYS A 176 -5.61 -7.29 19.55
CA LYS A 176 -7.00 -7.81 19.60
C LYS A 176 -7.08 -9.29 19.21
N THR A 177 -6.34 -9.69 18.17
CA THR A 177 -6.30 -11.10 17.70
C THR A 177 -5.59 -12.02 18.70
N SER A 178 -4.62 -11.48 19.46
CA SER A 178 -3.95 -12.21 20.54
C SER A 178 -4.86 -12.38 21.76
N GLN A 179 -5.67 -11.37 22.08
CA GLN A 179 -6.69 -11.46 23.13
C GLN A 179 -7.82 -12.43 22.76
N GLU A 180 -8.28 -12.45 21.51
CA GLU A 180 -9.28 -13.43 21.03
C GLU A 180 -8.74 -14.87 21.05
N LYS A 181 -7.47 -15.10 20.67
CA LYS A 181 -6.85 -16.42 20.79
C LYS A 181 -6.70 -16.88 22.25
N ILE A 182 -6.34 -15.98 23.18
CA ILE A 182 -6.28 -16.29 24.62
C ILE A 182 -7.70 -16.57 25.16
N GLY A 183 -8.71 -15.84 24.68
CA GLY A 183 -10.12 -16.09 24.99
C GLY A 183 -10.58 -17.47 24.52
N CYS A 184 -10.29 -17.84 23.27
CA CYS A 184 -10.62 -19.17 22.73
C CYS A 184 -9.89 -20.32 23.44
N ILE A 185 -8.61 -20.13 23.81
CA ILE A 185 -7.85 -21.15 24.57
C ILE A 185 -8.43 -21.33 25.98
N LYS A 186 -8.88 -20.25 26.64
CA LYS A 186 -9.55 -20.34 27.95
C LYS A 186 -10.88 -21.08 27.88
N ILE A 187 -11.67 -20.90 26.81
CA ILE A 187 -12.95 -21.58 26.62
C ILE A 187 -12.75 -23.09 26.33
N CYS A 188 -11.71 -23.46 25.58
CA CYS A 188 -11.38 -24.86 25.34
C CYS A 188 -10.92 -25.58 26.63
N ASN A 189 -10.10 -24.95 27.47
CA ASN A 189 -9.61 -25.56 28.71
C ASN A 189 -10.68 -25.70 29.80
N THR A 190 -11.78 -24.91 29.76
CA THR A 190 -12.91 -25.08 30.69
C THR A 190 -13.87 -26.19 30.30
N ASN A 191 -13.90 -26.62 29.04
CA ASN A 191 -14.80 -27.67 28.55
C ASN A 191 -14.16 -29.08 28.59
N GLU A 192 -12.94 -29.22 29.13
CA GLU A 192 -12.26 -30.50 29.35
C GLU A 192 -12.21 -30.91 30.84
N ILE A 193 -12.90 -30.18 31.74
CA ILE A 193 -12.94 -30.45 33.20
C ILE A 193 -14.37 -30.80 33.69
N GLU A 194 -15.29 -31.16 32.80
CA GLU A 194 -16.57 -31.82 33.14
C GLU A 194 -16.66 -33.18 32.45
#